data_AF-A0A0B4XGV3-F1
#
_entry.id   AF-A0A0B4XGV3-F1
#
_cell.length_a   1.000
_cell.length_b   1.000
_cell.length_c   1.000
_cell.angle_alpha   90.00
_cell.angle_beta   90.00
_cell.angle_gamma   90.00
#
_symmetry.space_group_name_H-M   'P 1'
#
loop_
_entity.id
_entity.type
_entity.pdbx_description
1 polymer ?
#
loop_
_entity_poly.entity_id
_entity_poly.type
_entity_poly.pdbx_seq_one_letter_code
_entity_poly.pdbx_strand_id
1 'polypeptide(L)'
;MSSEFSTKYLTSKDLGMLQQVLSDAGYTDDILIEPPRPFNAAAKLMIRLFQQGMTDPTNLANELDRQFGKSRKMETAFAGSPLHRFAIQGLPTKLRSIVH
;
A
#
# COMPACT_ATOMS: atom_id res chain seq x y z
N MET A 1 2.39 39.77 9.25
CA MET A 1 3.30 38.62 9.05
C MET A 1 2.85 37.91 7.78
N SER A 2 3.57 38.09 6.67
CA SER A 2 3.34 37.32 5.44
C SER A 2 4.22 36.08 5.52
N SER A 3 3.61 34.91 5.68
CA SER A 3 4.30 33.66 5.40
C SER A 3 4.24 33.48 3.89
N GLU A 4 5.31 33.81 3.17
CA GLU A 4 5.48 33.39 1.78
C GLU A 4 5.51 31.86 1.79
N PHE A 5 4.36 31.23 1.52
CA PHE A 5 4.36 29.85 1.07
C PHE A 5 5.07 29.86 -0.28
N SER A 6 6.39 29.64 -0.27
CA SER A 6 7.15 29.33 -1.47
C SER A 6 6.63 27.98 -1.97
N THR A 7 5.51 28.01 -2.68
CA THR A 7 4.96 26.84 -3.34
C THR A 7 5.96 26.47 -4.41
N LYS A 8 6.84 25.52 -4.11
CA LYS A 8 7.69 24.91 -5.13
C LYS A 8 6.77 24.39 -6.23
N TYR A 9 6.89 24.98 -7.41
CA TYR A 9 6.13 24.55 -8.57
C TYR A 9 6.50 23.10 -8.88
N LEU A 10 5.50 22.23 -8.99
CA LEU A 10 5.70 20.85 -9.39
C LEU A 10 6.06 20.82 -10.87
N THR A 11 7.28 20.38 -11.18
CA THR A 11 7.65 20.11 -12.57
C THR A 11 7.10 18.75 -13.00
N SER A 12 7.04 18.48 -14.31
CA SER A 12 6.63 17.17 -14.83
C SER A 12 7.54 16.03 -14.32
N LYS A 13 8.81 16.32 -14.06
CA LYS A 13 9.76 15.36 -13.48
C LYS A 13 9.39 15.02 -12.04
N ASP A 14 9.00 16.03 -11.26
CA ASP A 14 8.60 15.84 -9.86
C ASP A 14 7.30 15.04 -9.79
N LEU A 15 6.34 15.34 -10.67
CA LEU A 15 5.10 14.56 -10.77
C LEU A 15 5.37 13.08 -11.09
N GLY A 16 6.29 12.79 -12.01
CA GLY A 16 6.71 11.42 -12.31
C GLY A 16 7.33 10.71 -11.10
N MET A 17 8.15 11.43 -10.32
CA MET A 17 8.72 10.89 -9.08
C MET A 17 7.64 10.60 -8.02
N LEU A 18 6.70 11.52 -7.82
CA LEU A 18 5.58 11.32 -6.88
C LEU A 18 4.71 10.14 -7.31
N GLN A 19 4.42 10.01 -8.61
CA GLN A 19 3.65 8.89 -9.14
C GLN A 19 4.37 7.55 -8.98
N GLN A 20 5.70 7.51 -9.14
CA GLN A 20 6.50 6.33 -8.88
C GLN A 20 6.41 5.90 -7.41
N VAL A 21 6.56 6.85 -6.48
CA VAL A 21 6.46 6.58 -5.04
C VAL A 21 5.07 6.04 -4.66
N LEU A 22 4.01 6.61 -5.23
CA LEU A 22 2.65 6.10 -5.05
C LEU A 22 2.50 4.67 -5.59
N SER A 23 3.04 4.42 -6.78
CA SER A 23 2.97 3.10 -7.44
C SER A 23 3.72 2.03 -6.65
N ASP A 24 4.91 2.35 -6.15
CA ASP A 24 5.72 1.44 -5.33
C ASP A 24 5.05 1.09 -4.00
N ALA A 25 4.30 2.04 -3.43
CA ALA A 25 3.47 1.84 -2.24
C ALA A 25 2.15 1.09 -2.52
N GLY A 26 1.84 0.78 -3.78
CA GLY A 26 0.67 0.01 -4.19
C GLY A 26 -0.57 0.85 -4.52
N TYR A 27 -0.41 2.17 -4.71
CA TYR A 27 -1.50 3.05 -5.16
C TYR A 27 -1.53 3.09 -6.69
N THR A 28 -2.62 2.58 -7.27
CA THR A 28 -2.84 2.51 -8.72
C THR A 28 -3.48 3.76 -9.34
N ASP A 29 -3.92 4.72 -8.52
CA ASP A 29 -4.55 5.94 -9.01
C ASP A 29 -3.51 6.95 -9.50
N ASP A 30 -3.62 7.28 -10.78
CA ASP A 30 -2.72 8.17 -11.48
C ASP A 30 -2.93 9.63 -11.04
N ILE A 31 -1.84 10.32 -10.68
CA ILE A 31 -1.86 11.74 -10.27
C ILE A 31 -2.19 12.64 -11.47
N LEU A 32 -2.01 12.15 -12.70
CA LEU A 32 -2.09 12.95 -13.93
C LEU A 32 -3.48 12.99 -14.57
N ILE A 33 -4.48 12.29 -14.03
CA ILE A 33 -5.81 12.24 -14.66
C ILE A 33 -6.53 13.57 -14.41
N GLU A 34 -6.82 14.28 -15.50
CA GLU A 34 -7.60 15.50 -15.51
C GLU A 34 -8.93 15.33 -14.74
N PRO A 35 -9.38 16.37 -14.00
CA PRO A 35 -10.66 16.32 -13.28
C PRO A 35 -11.80 15.91 -14.21
N PRO A 36 -12.71 15.03 -13.73
CA PRO A 36 -13.50 15.33 -12.54
C PRO A 36 -13.29 14.38 -11.35
N ARG A 37 -12.25 13.52 -11.36
CA ARG A 37 -12.03 12.62 -10.23
C ARG A 37 -11.37 13.37 -9.06
N PRO A 38 -11.84 13.20 -7.81
CA PRO A 38 -11.16 13.76 -6.66
C PRO A 38 -9.79 13.09 -6.53
N PHE A 39 -8.71 13.89 -6.60
CA PHE A 39 -7.35 13.40 -6.31
C PHE A 39 -7.37 12.52 -5.06
N ASN A 40 -6.77 11.33 -5.16
CA ASN A 40 -6.68 10.39 -4.06
C ASN A 40 -5.99 11.07 -2.85
N ALA A 41 -6.33 10.65 -1.63
CA ALA A 41 -5.82 11.31 -0.41
C ALA A 41 -4.29 11.24 -0.30
N ALA A 42 -3.68 10.17 -0.83
CA ALA A 42 -2.22 9.99 -0.84
C ALA A 42 -1.50 10.97 -1.78
N ALA A 43 -2.05 11.25 -2.96
CA ALA A 43 -1.54 12.22 -3.92
C ALA A 43 -1.61 13.63 -3.36
N LYS A 44 -2.72 13.98 -2.69
CA LYS A 44 -2.83 15.26 -1.97
C LYS A 44 -1.78 15.38 -0.87
N LEU A 45 -1.50 14.31 -0.13
CA LEU A 45 -0.43 14.30 0.87
C LEU A 45 0.95 14.49 0.20
N MET A 46 1.24 13.75 -0.86
CA MET A 46 2.51 13.84 -1.58
C MET A 46 2.78 15.25 -2.11
N ILE A 47 1.78 15.88 -2.73
CA ILE A 47 1.88 17.26 -3.20
C ILE A 47 2.20 18.22 -2.04
N ARG A 48 1.55 18.06 -0.88
CA ARG A 48 1.81 18.88 0.31
C ARG A 48 3.21 18.67 0.86
N LEU A 49 3.67 17.42 1.00
CA LEU A 49 5.02 17.10 1.50
C LEU A 49 6.10 17.67 0.57
N PHE A 50 5.90 17.57 -0.74
CA PHE A 50 6.81 18.14 -1.72
C PHE A 50 6.88 19.67 -1.62
N GLN A 51 5.72 20.33 -1.47
CA GLN A 51 5.64 21.77 -1.26
C GLN A 51 6.29 22.20 0.07
N GLN A 52 6.26 21.35 1.10
CA GLN A 52 6.99 21.56 2.36
C GLN A 52 8.50 21.34 2.22
N GLY A 53 8.98 20.90 1.06
CA GLY A 53 10.40 20.74 0.75
C GLY A 53 10.92 19.31 0.86
N MET A 54 10.06 18.33 1.13
CA MET A 54 10.44 16.91 1.11
C MET A 54 10.51 16.41 -0.33
N THR A 55 11.73 16.32 -0.87
CA THR A 55 11.98 15.91 -2.26
C THR A 55 12.59 14.52 -2.37
N ASP A 56 12.95 13.91 -1.24
CA ASP A 56 13.56 12.59 -1.21
C ASP A 56 12.48 11.50 -1.27
N PRO A 57 12.52 10.59 -2.26
CA PRO A 57 11.47 9.60 -2.49
C PRO A 57 11.35 8.59 -1.34
N THR A 58 12.45 8.26 -0.67
CA THR A 58 12.43 7.34 0.48
C THR A 58 11.72 7.98 1.68
N ASN A 59 11.98 9.26 1.94
CA ASN A 59 11.26 10.01 2.98
C ASN A 59 9.77 10.16 2.66
N LEU A 60 9.43 10.40 1.39
CA LEU A 60 8.03 10.48 0.95
C LEU A 60 7.30 9.15 1.17
N ALA A 61 7.91 8.02 0.82
CA ALA A 61 7.35 6.69 1.06
C ALA A 61 7.16 6.40 2.57
N ASN A 62 8.16 6.74 3.39
CA ASN A 62 8.09 6.56 4.83
C ASN A 62 6.96 7.38 5.47
N GLU A 63 6.77 8.63 5.05
CA GLU A 63 5.69 9.47 5.56
C GLU A 63 4.32 8.98 5.06
N LEU A 64 4.26 8.44 3.84
CA LEU A 64 3.06 7.77 3.32
C LEU A 64 2.68 6.58 4.20
N ASP A 65 3.64 5.68 4.49
CA ASP A 65 3.45 4.55 5.39
C ASP A 65 3.05 4.97 6.81
N ARG A 66 3.55 6.12 7.28
CA ARG A 66 3.23 6.66 8.60
C ARG A 66 1.80 7.20 8.67
N GLN A 67 1.33 7.87 7.63
CA GLN A 67 0.02 8.52 7.60
C GLN A 67 -1.11 7.55 7.23
N PHE A 68 -0.87 6.63 6.29
CA PHE A 68 -1.88 5.69 5.80
C PHE A 68 -1.72 4.27 6.35
N GLY A 69 -0.66 4.03 7.13
CA GLY A 69 -0.24 2.69 7.50
C GLY A 69 0.49 1.99 6.36
N LYS A 70 1.34 1.02 6.70
CA LYS A 70 1.96 0.17 5.68
C LYS A 70 0.84 -0.50 4.89
N SER A 71 0.83 -0.32 3.57
CA SER A 71 0.09 -1.24 2.72
C SER A 71 0.71 -2.60 3.01
N ARG A 72 0.00 -3.40 3.82
CA ARG A 72 0.37 -4.78 4.04
C ARG A 72 0.24 -5.35 2.64
N LYS A 73 1.35 -5.39 1.89
CA LYS A 73 1.55 -6.34 0.80
C LYS A 73 1.03 -7.60 1.43
N MET A 74 -0.15 -8.00 1.00
CA MET A 74 -0.83 -9.15 1.52
C MET A 74 0.05 -10.26 0.98
N GLU A 75 1.16 -10.51 1.66
CA GLU A 75 1.88 -11.75 1.60
C GLU A 75 0.76 -12.73 1.71
N THR A 76 0.51 -13.41 0.60
CA THR A 76 -0.45 -14.47 0.44
C THR A 76 0.02 -15.63 1.31
N ALA A 77 0.07 -15.40 2.61
CA ALA A 77 -0.09 -16.40 3.63
C ALA A 77 -1.55 -16.82 3.54
N PHE A 78 -1.88 -17.53 2.46
CA PHE A 78 -2.78 -18.68 2.54
C PHE A 78 -2.10 -19.73 3.45
N ALA A 79 -1.82 -19.35 4.70
CA ALA A 79 -1.56 -20.25 5.81
C ALA A 79 -2.92 -20.54 6.46
N GLY A 80 -3.95 -20.77 5.65
CA GLY A 80 -5.15 -21.45 6.08
C GLY A 80 -4.78 -22.92 6.18
N SER A 81 -4.39 -23.32 7.40
CA SER A 81 -4.18 -24.68 7.91
C SER A 81 -4.61 -25.79 6.94
N PRO A 82 -3.75 -26.78 6.63
CA PRO A 82 -4.24 -27.98 5.97
C PRO A 82 -5.23 -28.64 6.93
N LEU A 83 -6.53 -28.36 6.75
CA LEU A 83 -7.59 -29.11 7.37
C LEU A 83 -7.25 -30.57 7.12
N HIS A 84 -6.91 -31.26 8.20
CA HIS A 84 -6.33 -32.59 8.17
C HIS A 84 -7.24 -33.46 7.29
N ARG A 85 -6.75 -33.94 6.14
CA ARG A 85 -7.55 -34.63 5.10
C ARG A 85 -8.46 -35.71 5.66
N PHE A 86 -8.05 -36.33 6.76
CA PHE A 86 -8.80 -37.36 7.49
C PHE A 86 -10.07 -36.87 8.21
N ALA A 87 -10.22 -35.56 8.46
CA ALA A 87 -11.47 -34.97 8.94
C ALA A 87 -12.54 -34.88 7.84
N ILE A 88 -12.11 -34.76 6.57
CA ILE A 88 -13.01 -34.66 5.41
C ILE A 88 -13.34 -36.06 4.85
N GLN A 89 -12.37 -36.98 4.86
CA GLN A 89 -12.50 -38.31 4.25
C GLN A 89 -12.86 -39.44 5.22
N GLY A 90 -12.95 -39.14 6.52
CA GLY A 90 -13.13 -40.15 7.57
C GLY A 90 -11.85 -40.93 7.88
N LEU A 91 -11.83 -41.58 9.05
CA LEU A 91 -10.70 -42.39 9.49
C LEU A 91 -10.62 -43.70 8.68
N PRO A 92 -9.44 -44.11 8.17
CA PRO A 92 -9.28 -45.37 7.47
C PRO A 92 -9.61 -46.55 8.39
N THR A 93 -10.33 -47.54 7.85
CA THR A 93 -10.92 -48.69 8.56
C THR A 93 -9.90 -49.56 9.31
N LYS A 94 -8.60 -49.42 9.03
CA LYS A 94 -7.51 -50.12 9.72
C LYS A 94 -7.33 -49.72 11.19
N LEU A 95 -7.86 -48.58 11.65
CA LEU A 95 -7.77 -48.15 13.05
C LEU A 95 -8.95 -48.59 13.93
N ARG A 96 -9.94 -49.31 13.37
CA ARG A 96 -11.10 -49.81 14.14
C ARG A 96 -10.86 -51.16 14.86
N SER A 97 -9.66 -51.72 14.79
CA SER A 97 -9.38 -53.06 15.33
C SER A 97 -8.33 -53.06 16.45
N ILE A 98 -8.47 -52.21 17.46
CA ILE A 98 -7.87 -52.46 18.77
C ILE A 98 -8.87 -52.01 19.84
N VAL A 99 -9.89 -52.83 20.05
CA VAL A 99 -10.61 -52.90 21.32
C VAL A 99 -10.78 -54.39 21.59
N HIS A 100 -10.00 -54.90 22.54
CA HIS A 100 -10.11 -56.24 23.08
C HIS A 100 -10.22 -56.13 24.60
#